data_AF-A0A3M0XN03-F1
#
_entry.id   AF-A0A3M0XN03-F1
#
_cell.length_a   1.000
_cell.length_b   1.000
_cell.length_c   1.000
_cell.angle_alpha   90.00
_cell.angle_beta   90.00
_cell.angle_gamma   90.00
#
_symmetry.space_group_name_H-M   'P 1'
#
loop_
_entity.id
_entity.type
_entity.pdbx_description
1 polymer ?
#
loop_
_entity_poly.entity_id
_entity_poly.type
_entity_poly.pdbx_seq_one_letter_code
_entity_poly.pdbx_strand_id
1 'polypeptide(L)' 'TIRKRTVVTLLDDDHHTMETYFESPQGEFKGMEIQYERIA' A
#
# COMPACT_ATOMS: atom_id res chain seq x y z
N THR A 1 -19.22 7.19 -1.14
CA THR A 1 -18.22 7.14 -0.05
C THR A 1 -16.93 6.60 -0.63
N ILE A 2 -15.79 7.25 -0.38
CA ILE A 2 -14.49 6.73 -0.80
C ILE A 2 -14.10 5.63 0.19
N ARG A 3 -13.80 4.42 -0.28
CA ARG A 3 -13.30 3.33 0.57
C ARG A 3 -11.78 3.27 0.41
N LYS A 4 -11.08 3.21 1.54
CA LYS A 4 -9.62 3.05 1.58
C LYS A 4 -9.27 1.59 1.86
N ARG A 5 -8.37 1.03 1.06
CA ARG A 5 -7.76 -0.29 1.28
C ARG A 5 -6.26 -0.13 1.35
N THR A 6 -5.63 -0.70 2.36
CA THR A 6 -4.17 -0.73 2.49
C THR A 6 -3.69 -2.17 2.43
N VAL A 7 -2.68 -2.43 1.62
CA VAL A 7 -2.04 -3.74 1.47
C VAL A 7 -0.60 -3.59 1.95
N VAL A 8 -0.18 -4.47 2.85
CA VAL A 8 1.20 -4.56 3.30
C VAL A 8 1.73 -5.91 2.84
N THR A 9 2.76 -5.87 2.01
CA THR A 9 3.44 -7.05 1.47
C THR A 9 4.80 -7.16 2.14
N LEU A 10 4.96 -8.18 2.98
CA LEU A 10 6.25 -8.52 3.59
C LEU A 10 7.06 -9.30 2.56
N LEU A 11 8.22 -8.78 2.16
CA LEU A 11 9.10 -9.42 1.19
C LEU A 11 10.12 -10.31 1.91
N ASP A 12 10.71 -9.79 2.98
CA ASP A 12 11.57 -10.49 3.92
C ASP A 12 11.55 -9.79 5.29
N ASP A 13 12.49 -10.13 6.17
CA ASP A 13 12.56 -9.61 7.55
C ASP A 13 12.83 -8.10 7.62
N ASP A 14 13.47 -7.53 6.60
CA ASP A 14 13.90 -6.13 6.57
C ASP A 14 13.16 -5.31 5.50
N HIS A 15 12.51 -5.95 4.52
CA HIS A 15 11.83 -5.29 3.42
C HIS A 15 10.32 -5.53 3.43
N HIS A 16 9.56 -4.45 3.33
CA HIS A 16 8.13 -4.52 3.05
C HIS A 16 7.63 -3.35 2.22
N THR A 17 6.57 -3.60 1.46
CA THR A 17 5.89 -2.58 0.67
C THR A 17 4.52 -2.32 1.26
N MET A 18 4.18 -1.04 1.44
CA MET A 18 2.83 -0.61 1.78
C MET A 18 2.20 0.10 0.58
N GLU A 19 1.07 -0.42 0.12
CA GLU A 19 0.27 0.14 -0.96
C GLU A 19 -1.06 0.62 -0.41
N THR A 20 -1.52 1.80 -0.83
CA THR A 20 -2.85 2.30 -0.50
C THR A 20 -3.66 2.50 -1.77
N TYR A 21 -4.86 1.94 -1.76
CA TYR A 21 -5.85 2.03 -2.82
C TYR A 21 -7.09 2.78 -2.33
N PHE A 22 -7.65 3.58 -3.22
CA PHE A 22 -8.88 4.31 -2.99
C PHE A 22 -9.90 3.83 -4.01
N GLU A 23 -11.03 3.35 -3.51
CA GLU A 23 -12.18 2.95 -4.32
C GLU A 23 -13.15 4.13 -4.39
N SER A 24 -13.43 4.56 -5.62
CA SER A 24 -14.45 5.54 -5.95
C SER A 24 -15.53 4.89 -6.84
N PRO A 25 -16.66 5.57 -7.08
CA PRO A 25 -17.66 5.08 -8.03
C PRO A 25 -17.14 4.87 -9.46
N GLN A 26 -15.99 5.46 -9.82
CA GLN A 26 -15.34 5.30 -11.13
C GLN A 26 -14.38 4.10 -11.18
N GLY A 27 -14.11 3.46 -10.04
CA GLY A 27 -13.20 2.33 -9.92
C GLY A 27 -12.20 2.48 -8.78
N GLU A 28 -11.32 1.50 -8.64
CA GLU A 28 -10.21 1.53 -7.68
C GLU A 28 -8.95 2.11 -8.34
N PHE A 29 -8.25 3.00 -7.64
CA PHE A 29 -6.94 3.49 -8.08
C PHE A 29 -5.93 3.46 -6.93
N LYS A 30 -4.66 3.30 -7.29
CA LYS A 30 -3.55 3.33 -6.34
C LYS A 30 -3.20 4.79 -6.02
N GLY A 31 -3.30 5.15 -4.75
CA GLY A 31 -2.99 6.50 -4.28
C GLY A 31 -1.57 6.64 -3.72
N MET A 32 -0.98 5.56 -3.21
CA MET A 32 0.35 5.60 -2.60
C MET A 32 1.06 4.24 -2.65
N GLU A 33 2.37 4.26 -2.83
CA GLU A 33 3.29 3.14 -2.59
C GLU A 33 4.43 3.65 -1.71
N ILE A 34 4.75 2.92 -0.66
CA ILE A 34 5.96 3.15 0.15
C ILE A 34 6.71 1.83 0.24
N GLN A 35 7.99 1.88 -0.13
CA GLN A 35 8.92 0.78 0.08
C GLN A 35 9.71 1.08 1.35
N TYR A 36 9.71 0.14 2.27
CA TYR A 36 10.45 0.23 3.53
C TYR A 36 11.59 -0.77 3.52
N GLU A 37 12.75 -0.30 3.94
CA GLU A 37 13.95 -1.08 4.20
C GLU A 37 14.40 -0.75 5.62
N ARG A 38 14.60 -1.78 6.44
CA ARG A 38 15.09 -1.61 7.81
C ARG A 38 16.60 -1.37 7.79
N ILE A 39 17.02 -0.16 8.14
CA ILE A 39 18.44 0.14 8.34
C ILE A 39 18.81 -0.35 9.75
N ALA A 40 19.75 -1.31 9.81
CA ALA A 40 20.28 -1.91 11.04
C ALA A 40 21.16 -0.95 11.84
#